data_AF-A0A9P4J9F3-F1
#
_entry.id   AF-A0A9P4J9F3-F1
#
_cell.length_a   1.000
_cell.length_b   1.000
_cell.length_c   1.000
_cell.angle_alpha   90.00
_cell.angle_beta   90.00
_cell.angle_gamma   90.00
#
_symmetry.space_group_name_H-M   'P 1'
#
loop_
_entity.id
_entity.type
_entity.pdbx_description
1 polymer ?
#
loop_
_entity_poly.entity_id
_entity_poly.type
_entity_poly.pdbx_seq_one_letter_code
_entity_poly.pdbx_strand_id
1 'polypeptide(L)'
;MIRSFTGIKLVLLDIEGTICSISFVKDVLFPYALEALPKVLAEKWDDEDFKQYRDQFPEEVKVSPEALQAHVEDLTKRDVKVAYLKNLQGYLWQSGYENKAYATSLFPDVEPQLQHWRDSSLSLAIFSSGSVFAQKLLFKHVKRLDSDSNESHDLTGLITDWFDTVNAGPKTEASSYQKIADALSTAPKDILFLSDNVKEVRAADEAGMSALVVDRPGNAPLTDANQDEFNVVTSLAHIKIKAGEPVDGSATAKRHTSTANGTSETSEIPHSEPEISHQDRNEGSKKRAAEDQPEAASEKGTKAAKIEGEVVDTVSEE
;
A
#
# COMPACT_ATOMS: atom_id res chain seq x y z
N MET A 1 -4.15 26.43 -10.03
CA MET A 1 -4.56 27.35 -8.94
C MET A 1 -3.98 26.81 -7.64
N ILE A 2 -3.43 27.66 -6.75
CA ILE A 2 -2.88 27.22 -5.46
C ILE A 2 -4.04 27.00 -4.47
N ARG A 3 -4.02 25.89 -3.73
CA ARG A 3 -4.97 25.58 -2.66
C ARG A 3 -4.26 25.67 -1.31
N SER A 4 -4.91 26.28 -0.32
CA SER A 4 -4.33 26.47 1.02
C SER A 4 -5.22 25.82 2.07
N PHE A 5 -4.60 25.08 2.99
CA PHE A 5 -5.25 24.41 4.10
C PHE A 5 -4.61 24.83 5.43
N THR A 6 -5.38 24.73 6.51
CA THR A 6 -4.96 25.01 7.89
C THR A 6 -5.46 23.88 8.79
N GLY A 7 -4.69 23.52 9.81
CA GLY A 7 -5.12 22.50 10.79
C GLY A 7 -4.96 21.05 10.34
N ILE A 8 -4.51 20.83 9.09
CA ILE A 8 -4.15 19.49 8.61
C ILE A 8 -2.90 19.01 9.34
N LYS A 9 -2.95 17.76 9.80
CA LYS A 9 -1.85 17.05 10.49
C LYS A 9 -1.32 15.88 9.68
N LEU A 10 -2.14 15.34 8.78
CA LEU A 10 -1.82 14.17 7.98
C LEU A 10 -2.30 14.34 6.54
N VAL A 11 -1.47 13.92 5.59
CA VAL A 11 -1.84 13.80 4.17
C VAL A 11 -1.97 12.33 3.81
N LEU A 12 -3.16 11.94 3.36
CA LEU A 12 -3.47 10.62 2.84
C LEU A 12 -3.41 10.66 1.32
N LEU A 13 -2.61 9.79 0.71
CA LEU A 13 -2.31 9.83 -0.72
C LEU A 13 -2.77 8.54 -1.40
N ASP A 14 -3.45 8.71 -2.53
CA ASP A 14 -3.55 7.67 -3.54
C ASP A 14 -2.24 7.53 -4.33
N ILE A 15 -2.11 6.43 -5.09
CA ILE A 15 -0.94 6.12 -5.90
C ILE A 15 -1.17 6.46 -7.38
N GLU A 16 -1.99 5.65 -8.05
CA GLU A 16 -2.19 5.68 -9.49
C GLU A 16 -2.93 6.97 -9.88
N GLY A 17 -2.49 7.64 -10.94
CA GLY A 17 -3.09 8.91 -11.37
C GLY A 17 -2.85 10.09 -10.42
N THR A 18 -2.21 9.88 -9.26
CA THR A 18 -2.02 10.90 -8.22
C THR A 18 -0.54 11.25 -8.03
N ILE A 19 0.28 10.25 -7.65
CA ILE A 19 1.73 10.41 -7.44
C ILE A 19 2.56 9.75 -8.54
N CYS A 20 2.01 8.79 -9.26
CA CYS A 20 2.61 8.21 -10.47
C CYS A 20 1.55 8.07 -11.57
N SER A 21 2.01 7.88 -12.81
CA SER A 21 1.10 7.69 -13.94
C SER A 21 0.19 6.48 -13.73
N ILE A 22 -1.10 6.63 -14.03
CA ILE A 22 -2.06 5.52 -14.09
C ILE A 22 -1.62 4.42 -15.07
N SER A 23 -0.85 4.80 -16.09
CA SER A 23 -0.33 3.88 -17.10
C SER A 23 0.82 3.01 -16.61
N PHE A 24 1.50 3.36 -15.50
CA PHE A 24 2.67 2.62 -15.04
C PHE A 24 2.33 1.17 -14.68
N VAL A 25 1.23 0.96 -13.97
CA VAL A 25 0.78 -0.39 -13.59
C VAL A 25 0.40 -1.20 -14.83
N LYS A 26 -0.38 -0.60 -15.73
CA LYS A 26 -0.91 -1.26 -16.92
C LYS A 26 0.16 -1.54 -17.98
N ASP A 27 1.07 -0.59 -18.21
CA ASP A 27 1.99 -0.62 -19.34
C ASP A 27 3.39 -1.12 -18.96
N VAL A 28 3.70 -1.22 -17.66
CA VAL A 28 5.01 -1.71 -17.17
C VAL A 28 4.84 -2.92 -16.26
N LEU A 29 4.11 -2.79 -15.16
CA LEU A 29 4.04 -3.84 -14.14
C LEU A 29 3.29 -5.08 -14.63
N PHE A 30 2.15 -4.91 -15.31
CA PHE A 30 1.38 -6.03 -15.85
C PHE A 30 2.14 -6.80 -16.95
N PRO A 31 2.69 -6.16 -17.99
CA PRO A 31 3.50 -6.84 -19.00
C PRO A 31 4.69 -7.58 -18.38
N TYR A 32 5.39 -6.96 -17.42
CA TYR A 32 6.51 -7.62 -16.77
C TYR A 32 6.10 -8.88 -16.00
N ALA A 33 5.00 -8.83 -15.25
CA ALA A 33 4.52 -10.00 -14.53
C ALA A 33 4.21 -11.16 -15.49
N LEU A 34 3.58 -10.88 -16.64
CA LEU A 34 3.32 -11.90 -17.65
C LEU A 34 4.59 -12.43 -18.31
N GLU A 35 5.60 -11.59 -18.55
CA GLU A 35 6.89 -12.01 -19.10
C GLU A 35 7.70 -12.86 -18.10
N ALA A 36 7.68 -12.50 -16.82
CA ALA A 36 8.41 -13.20 -15.77
C ALA A 36 7.77 -14.54 -15.38
N LEU A 37 6.43 -14.64 -15.47
CA LEU A 37 5.66 -15.76 -14.97
C LEU A 37 6.11 -17.13 -15.51
N PRO A 38 6.30 -17.36 -16.83
CA PRO A 38 6.72 -18.67 -17.34
C PRO A 38 8.02 -19.17 -16.72
N LYS A 39 8.99 -18.27 -16.55
CA LYS A 39 10.28 -18.59 -15.94
C LYS A 39 10.12 -18.94 -14.46
N VAL A 40 9.37 -18.13 -13.72
CA VAL A 40 9.09 -18.38 -12.30
C VAL A 40 8.39 -19.72 -12.13
N LEU A 41 7.38 -20.02 -12.95
CA LEU A 41 6.68 -21.29 -12.86
C LEU A 41 7.60 -22.48 -13.20
N ALA A 42 8.51 -22.35 -14.16
CA ALA A 42 9.45 -23.41 -14.48
C ALA A 42 10.50 -23.66 -13.38
N GLU A 43 10.96 -22.59 -12.71
CA GLU A 43 12.07 -22.67 -11.75
C GLU A 43 11.60 -22.83 -10.30
N LYS A 44 10.41 -22.35 -9.95
CA LYS A 44 9.93 -22.15 -8.58
C LYS A 44 8.68 -22.93 -8.22
N TRP A 45 8.14 -23.75 -9.12
CA TRP A 45 6.87 -24.44 -8.92
C TRP A 45 6.72 -25.15 -7.57
N ASP A 46 7.79 -25.84 -7.14
CA ASP A 46 7.83 -26.64 -5.91
C ASP A 46 8.57 -25.97 -4.76
N ASP A 47 9.04 -24.73 -4.93
CA ASP A 47 9.73 -23.99 -3.87
C ASP A 47 8.73 -23.53 -2.80
N GLU A 48 9.09 -23.71 -1.52
CA GLU A 48 8.22 -23.37 -0.38
C GLU A 48 7.84 -21.88 -0.34
N ASP A 49 8.72 -21.00 -0.82
CA ASP A 49 8.47 -19.56 -0.89
C ASP A 49 7.44 -19.20 -1.97
N PHE A 50 7.33 -19.98 -3.04
CA PHE A 50 6.37 -19.79 -4.12
C PHE A 50 5.02 -20.47 -3.85
N LYS A 51 5.02 -21.62 -3.15
CA LYS A 51 3.80 -22.38 -2.83
C LYS A 51 2.70 -21.52 -2.21
N GLN A 52 3.07 -20.59 -1.32
CA GLN A 52 2.10 -19.69 -0.70
C GLN A 52 1.31 -18.83 -1.70
N TYR A 53 1.86 -18.53 -2.88
CA TYR A 53 1.17 -17.78 -3.93
C TYR A 53 0.36 -18.70 -4.82
N ARG A 54 0.94 -19.84 -5.21
CA ARG A 54 0.29 -20.88 -6.02
C ARG A 54 -0.96 -21.42 -5.32
N ASP A 55 -0.86 -21.74 -4.03
CA ASP A 55 -1.89 -22.47 -3.29
C ASP A 55 -3.16 -21.64 -3.03
N GLN A 56 -3.10 -20.31 -3.23
CA GLN A 56 -4.25 -19.41 -3.17
C GLN A 56 -5.17 -19.50 -4.40
N PHE A 57 -4.71 -20.13 -5.49
CA PHE A 57 -5.52 -20.32 -6.69
C PHE A 57 -6.44 -21.55 -6.57
N PRO A 58 -7.53 -21.61 -7.38
CA PRO A 58 -8.42 -22.78 -7.44
C PRO A 58 -7.68 -24.09 -7.75
N GLU A 59 -8.16 -25.22 -7.24
CA GLU A 59 -7.52 -26.53 -7.43
C GLU A 59 -7.35 -26.90 -8.91
N GLU A 60 -8.28 -26.49 -9.76
CA GLU A 60 -8.31 -26.82 -11.18
C GLU A 60 -7.12 -26.22 -11.96
N VAL A 61 -6.55 -25.12 -11.46
CA VAL A 61 -5.45 -24.41 -12.12
C VAL A 61 -4.09 -24.70 -11.49
N LYS A 62 -4.06 -25.37 -10.33
CA LYS A 62 -2.84 -25.77 -9.62
C LYS A 62 -2.26 -27.10 -10.10
N VAL A 63 -2.89 -27.72 -11.10
CA VAL A 63 -2.49 -29.05 -11.62
C VAL A 63 -1.18 -29.02 -12.41
N SER A 64 -0.84 -27.88 -13.03
CA SER A 64 0.43 -27.70 -13.74
C SER A 64 0.80 -26.21 -13.88
N PRO A 65 2.09 -25.90 -14.11
CA PRO A 65 2.56 -24.56 -14.50
C PRO A 65 1.72 -23.94 -15.62
N GLU A 66 1.44 -24.69 -16.68
CA GLU A 66 0.75 -24.21 -17.88
C GLU A 66 -0.70 -23.82 -17.58
N ALA A 67 -1.38 -24.59 -16.73
CA ALA A 67 -2.75 -24.30 -16.31
C ALA A 67 -2.82 -23.00 -15.49
N LEU A 68 -1.89 -22.81 -14.55
CA LEU A 68 -1.81 -21.59 -13.75
C LEU A 68 -1.47 -20.38 -14.63
N GLN A 69 -0.51 -20.54 -15.56
CA GLN A 69 -0.12 -19.48 -16.48
C GLN A 69 -1.31 -19.00 -17.32
N ALA A 70 -2.00 -19.92 -17.99
CA ALA A 70 -3.15 -19.60 -18.84
C ALA A 70 -4.27 -18.90 -18.04
N HIS A 71 -4.47 -19.31 -16.79
CA HIS A 71 -5.44 -18.67 -15.91
C HIS A 71 -5.03 -17.23 -15.53
N VAL A 72 -3.76 -17.01 -15.20
CA VAL A 72 -3.24 -15.67 -14.88
C VAL A 72 -3.34 -14.74 -16.09
N GLU A 73 -3.00 -15.24 -17.29
CA GLU A 73 -3.14 -14.48 -18.54
C GLU A 73 -4.60 -14.10 -18.82
N ASP A 74 -5.55 -15.03 -18.65
CA ASP A 74 -6.98 -14.76 -18.83
C ASP A 74 -7.50 -13.73 -17.82
N LEU A 75 -7.18 -13.88 -16.53
CA LEU A 75 -7.60 -12.93 -15.50
C LEU A 75 -7.02 -11.54 -15.76
N THR A 76 -5.76 -11.45 -16.18
CA THR A 76 -5.11 -10.18 -16.51
C THR A 76 -5.77 -9.54 -17.73
N LYS A 77 -6.06 -10.33 -18.77
CA LYS A 77 -6.73 -9.86 -20.00
C LYS A 77 -8.14 -9.35 -19.74
N ARG A 78 -8.88 -9.97 -18.82
CA ARG A 78 -10.23 -9.58 -18.42
C ARG A 78 -10.28 -8.52 -17.30
N ASP A 79 -9.12 -8.02 -16.88
CA ASP A 79 -8.96 -7.05 -15.79
C ASP A 79 -9.60 -7.50 -14.47
N VAL A 80 -9.55 -8.80 -14.17
CA VAL A 80 -10.17 -9.37 -12.98
C VAL A 80 -9.36 -9.03 -11.73
N LYS A 81 -10.01 -8.36 -10.77
CA LYS A 81 -9.37 -7.89 -9.53
C LYS A 81 -9.58 -8.88 -8.37
N VAL A 82 -9.01 -10.07 -8.47
CA VAL A 82 -9.05 -11.11 -7.41
C VAL A 82 -7.79 -11.10 -6.53
N ALA A 83 -7.95 -11.40 -5.24
CA ALA A 83 -6.88 -11.25 -4.24
C ALA A 83 -5.65 -12.13 -4.54
N TYR A 84 -5.85 -13.40 -4.90
CA TYR A 84 -4.76 -14.33 -5.19
C TYR A 84 -3.92 -13.90 -6.40
N LEU A 85 -4.54 -13.31 -7.43
CA LEU A 85 -3.84 -12.75 -8.59
C LEU A 85 -2.97 -11.57 -8.17
N LYS A 86 -3.53 -10.64 -7.39
CA LYS A 86 -2.78 -9.47 -6.88
C LYS A 86 -1.56 -9.90 -6.06
N ASN A 87 -1.71 -10.95 -5.25
CA ASN A 87 -0.62 -11.47 -4.42
C ASN A 87 0.50 -12.06 -5.29
N LEU A 88 0.16 -12.88 -6.30
CA LEU A 88 1.14 -13.40 -7.25
C LEU A 88 1.81 -12.28 -8.05
N GLN A 89 1.04 -11.30 -8.55
CA GLN A 89 1.59 -10.15 -9.26
C GLN A 89 2.60 -9.38 -8.40
N GLY A 90 2.29 -9.14 -7.13
CA GLY A 90 3.22 -8.52 -6.18
C GLY A 90 4.55 -9.27 -6.05
N TYR A 91 4.49 -10.61 -5.93
CA TYR A 91 5.69 -11.46 -5.89
C TYR A 91 6.52 -11.35 -7.18
N LEU A 92 5.86 -11.41 -8.34
CA LEU A 92 6.53 -11.29 -9.63
C LEU A 92 7.20 -9.93 -9.78
N TRP A 93 6.53 -8.85 -9.34
CA TRP A 93 7.08 -7.50 -9.42
C TRP A 93 8.34 -7.30 -8.57
N GLN A 94 8.43 -7.97 -7.42
CA GLN A 94 9.58 -7.86 -6.54
C GLN A 94 10.89 -8.13 -7.29
N SER A 95 10.92 -9.21 -8.07
CA SER A 95 12.11 -9.57 -8.84
C SER A 95 12.51 -8.49 -9.86
N GLY A 96 11.55 -7.82 -10.48
CA GLY A 96 11.78 -6.77 -11.47
C GLY A 96 12.33 -5.48 -10.88
N TYR A 97 11.91 -5.15 -9.67
CA TYR A 97 12.52 -4.06 -8.92
C TYR A 97 13.94 -4.41 -8.43
N GLU A 98 14.16 -5.63 -7.93
CA GLU A 98 15.46 -6.09 -7.43
C GLU A 98 16.53 -6.16 -8.53
N ASN A 99 16.15 -6.61 -9.73
CA ASN A 99 17.04 -6.70 -10.88
C ASN A 99 17.10 -5.42 -11.73
N LYS A 100 16.40 -4.35 -11.31
CA LYS A 100 16.32 -3.06 -12.00
C LYS A 100 15.76 -3.14 -13.42
N ALA A 101 14.88 -4.11 -13.72
CA ALA A 101 14.12 -4.13 -14.97
C ALA A 101 13.25 -2.88 -15.13
N TYR A 102 12.78 -2.31 -14.01
CA TYR A 102 12.09 -1.03 -13.93
C TYR A 102 12.28 -0.42 -12.54
N ALA A 103 11.92 0.87 -12.44
CA ALA A 103 11.82 1.59 -11.19
C ALA A 103 10.55 2.45 -11.23
N THR A 104 10.04 2.82 -10.07
CA THR A 104 8.81 3.62 -9.95
C THR A 104 9.08 5.05 -10.37
N SER A 105 8.44 5.50 -11.45
CA SER A 105 8.49 6.89 -11.88
C SER A 105 7.40 7.71 -11.20
N LEU A 106 7.75 8.48 -10.18
CA LEU A 106 6.88 9.50 -9.59
C LEU A 106 6.82 10.75 -10.48
N PHE A 107 5.75 11.53 -10.36
CA PHE A 107 5.73 12.86 -10.98
C PHE A 107 6.81 13.76 -10.33
N PRO A 108 7.48 14.67 -11.07
CA PRO A 108 8.63 15.41 -10.57
C PRO A 108 8.38 16.28 -9.34
N ASP A 109 7.13 16.69 -9.11
CA ASP A 109 6.71 17.50 -7.96
C ASP A 109 6.41 16.67 -6.70
N VAL A 110 6.31 15.35 -6.81
CA VAL A 110 5.86 14.49 -5.70
C VAL A 110 6.91 14.39 -4.62
N GLU A 111 8.08 13.82 -4.93
CA GLU A 111 9.13 13.58 -3.93
C GLU A 111 9.53 14.87 -3.18
N PRO A 112 9.79 16.02 -3.86
CA PRO A 112 10.07 17.28 -3.16
C PRO A 112 8.95 17.72 -2.23
N GLN A 113 7.69 17.53 -2.64
CA GLN A 113 6.54 17.94 -1.83
C GLN A 113 6.31 17.01 -0.62
N LEU A 114 6.50 15.70 -0.79
CA LEU A 114 6.44 14.74 0.33
C LEU A 114 7.51 15.09 1.37
N GLN A 115 8.75 15.34 0.93
CA GLN A 115 9.83 15.75 1.83
C GLN A 115 9.47 17.05 2.57
N HIS A 116 8.99 18.06 1.85
CA HIS A 116 8.58 19.33 2.45
C HIS A 116 7.48 19.15 3.52
N TRP A 117 6.51 18.28 3.28
CA TRP A 117 5.47 17.98 4.27
C TRP A 117 6.05 17.27 5.50
N ARG A 118 6.97 16.32 5.34
CA ARG A 118 7.66 15.67 6.45
C ARG A 118 8.49 16.65 7.27
N ASP A 119 9.23 17.53 6.61
CA ASP A 119 10.01 18.59 7.27
C ASP A 119 9.10 19.58 8.02
N SER A 120 7.86 19.73 7.56
CA SER A 120 6.81 20.53 8.21
C SER A 120 6.03 19.75 9.29
N SER A 121 6.54 18.58 9.71
CA SER A 121 5.95 17.72 10.75
C SER A 121 4.57 17.13 10.42
N LEU A 122 4.20 17.04 9.15
CA LEU A 122 3.00 16.33 8.71
C LEU A 122 3.28 14.83 8.60
N SER A 123 2.33 14.01 9.04
CA SER A 123 2.36 12.57 8.74
C SER A 123 1.88 12.30 7.31
N LEU A 124 2.42 11.26 6.67
CA LEU A 124 2.04 10.86 5.32
C LEU A 124 1.60 9.41 5.35
N ALA A 125 0.41 9.12 4.82
CA ALA A 125 -0.09 7.76 4.69
C ALA A 125 -0.52 7.49 3.25
N ILE A 126 -0.52 6.21 2.87
CA ILE A 126 -0.95 5.76 1.54
C ILE A 126 -2.25 4.99 1.65
N PHE A 127 -3.18 5.22 0.71
CA PHE A 127 -4.37 4.38 0.53
C PHE A 127 -4.54 4.03 -0.94
N SER A 128 -4.29 2.77 -1.30
CA SER A 128 -4.35 2.28 -2.68
C SER A 128 -5.05 0.92 -2.78
N SER A 129 -5.53 0.56 -3.98
CA SER A 129 -6.15 -0.74 -4.22
C SER A 129 -5.13 -1.89 -4.35
N GLY A 130 -3.84 -1.56 -4.55
CA GLY A 130 -2.73 -2.49 -4.46
C GLY A 130 -2.45 -2.88 -3.01
N SER A 131 -1.96 -4.11 -2.79
CA SER A 131 -1.65 -4.58 -1.43
C SER A 131 -0.60 -3.71 -0.76
N VAL A 132 -0.63 -3.61 0.57
CA VAL A 132 0.41 -2.88 1.34
C VAL A 132 1.83 -3.31 0.96
N PHE A 133 2.03 -4.59 0.64
CA PHE A 133 3.30 -5.10 0.14
C PHE A 133 3.74 -4.41 -1.17
N ALA A 134 2.85 -4.36 -2.17
CA ALA A 134 3.13 -3.71 -3.45
C ALA A 134 3.36 -2.21 -3.30
N GLN A 135 2.62 -1.55 -2.40
CA GLN A 135 2.80 -0.12 -2.11
C GLN A 135 4.20 0.15 -1.55
N LYS A 136 4.65 -0.64 -0.57
CA LYS A 136 6.00 -0.52 0.01
C LYS A 136 7.08 -0.78 -1.03
N LEU A 137 6.89 -1.79 -1.88
CA LEU A 137 7.81 -2.12 -2.97
C LEU A 137 7.95 -0.95 -3.96
N LEU A 138 6.83 -0.32 -4.33
CA LEU A 138 6.80 0.86 -5.20
C LEU A 138 7.62 2.02 -4.61
N PHE A 139 7.44 2.32 -3.32
CA PHE A 139 8.16 3.40 -2.63
C PHE A 139 9.62 3.06 -2.32
N LYS A 140 9.96 1.77 -2.18
CA LYS A 140 11.34 1.33 -1.95
C LYS A 140 12.23 1.51 -3.19
N HIS A 141 11.62 1.53 -4.37
CA HIS A 141 12.32 1.56 -5.64
C HIS A 141 11.88 2.74 -6.52
N VAL A 142 11.91 3.95 -5.95
CA VAL A 142 11.61 5.19 -6.69
C VAL A 142 12.77 5.56 -7.59
N LYS A 143 12.50 5.77 -8.88
CA LYS A 143 13.51 6.12 -9.89
C LYS A 143 14.16 7.45 -9.54
N ARG A 144 15.49 7.49 -9.58
CA ARG A 144 16.24 8.73 -9.40
C ARG A 144 16.08 9.63 -10.63
N LEU A 145 15.75 10.91 -10.41
CA LEU A 145 15.61 11.89 -11.49
C LEU A 145 16.93 12.23 -12.20
N ASP A 146 18.08 11.96 -11.56
CA ASP A 146 19.42 12.24 -12.08
C ASP A 146 20.02 11.10 -12.91
N SER A 147 19.24 10.05 -13.20
CA SER A 147 19.72 8.85 -13.87
C SER A 147 18.84 8.43 -15.04
N ASP A 148 19.47 8.18 -16.21
CA ASP A 148 18.81 7.59 -17.36
C ASP A 148 18.56 6.08 -17.20
N SER A 149 19.18 5.44 -16.20
CA SER A 149 18.98 4.03 -15.87
C SER A 149 17.84 3.81 -14.85
N ASN A 150 17.48 2.57 -14.56
CA ASN A 150 16.53 2.20 -13.51
C ASN A 150 17.17 2.18 -12.11
N GLU A 151 18.15 3.05 -11.87
CA GLU A 151 18.67 3.28 -10.52
C GLU A 151 17.57 3.93 -9.66
N SER A 152 17.40 3.39 -8.46
CA SER A 152 16.31 3.77 -7.57
C SER A 152 16.81 4.05 -6.15
N HIS A 153 16.02 4.80 -5.39
CA HIS A 153 16.21 5.02 -3.96
C HIS A 153 14.92 4.76 -3.18
N ASP A 154 15.11 4.54 -1.87
CA ASP A 154 14.04 4.15 -0.97
C ASP A 154 13.41 5.39 -0.33
N LEU A 155 12.10 5.59 -0.58
CA LEU A 155 11.28 6.64 0.02
C LEU A 155 10.27 6.10 1.06
N THR A 156 10.34 4.81 1.42
CA THR A 156 9.41 4.22 2.39
C THR A 156 9.47 4.91 3.76
N GLY A 157 10.63 5.46 4.14
CA GLY A 157 10.82 6.21 5.39
C GLY A 157 10.03 7.52 5.48
N LEU A 158 9.49 8.02 4.36
CA LEU A 158 8.60 9.20 4.37
C LEU A 158 7.18 8.84 4.80
N ILE A 159 6.75 7.59 4.62
CA ILE A 159 5.38 7.16 4.85
C ILE A 159 5.26 6.54 6.25
N THR A 160 4.29 7.02 7.03
CA THR A 160 4.04 6.53 8.40
C THR A 160 3.16 5.28 8.38
N ASP A 161 2.18 5.22 7.48
CA ASP A 161 1.15 4.17 7.47
C ASP A 161 0.66 3.81 6.06
N TRP A 162 0.17 2.58 5.91
CA TRP A 162 -0.17 1.98 4.62
C TRP A 162 -1.54 1.31 4.69
N PHE A 163 -2.44 1.68 3.79
CA PHE A 163 -3.80 1.17 3.72
C PHE A 163 -4.11 0.58 2.36
N ASP A 164 -4.80 -0.54 2.37
CA ASP A 164 -5.35 -1.18 1.18
C ASP A 164 -6.81 -1.57 1.38
N THR A 165 -7.41 -2.21 0.38
CA THR A 165 -8.83 -2.60 0.46
C THR A 165 -9.10 -3.70 1.48
N VAL A 166 -8.07 -4.40 1.97
CA VAL A 166 -8.21 -5.46 2.99
C VAL A 166 -8.25 -4.85 4.38
N ASN A 167 -7.35 -3.91 4.68
CA ASN A 167 -7.26 -3.31 6.01
C ASN A 167 -8.18 -2.09 6.21
N ALA A 168 -8.52 -1.33 5.15
CA ALA A 168 -9.40 -0.17 5.21
C ALA A 168 -10.81 -0.43 4.63
N GLY A 169 -10.92 -1.28 3.61
CA GLY A 169 -12.16 -1.50 2.86
C GLY A 169 -12.19 -0.77 1.50
N PRO A 170 -13.32 -0.76 0.78
CA PRO A 170 -13.40 -0.20 -0.57
C PRO A 170 -13.15 1.32 -0.58
N LYS A 171 -12.35 1.81 -1.55
CA LYS A 171 -11.96 3.23 -1.65
C LYS A 171 -13.13 4.18 -1.95
N THR A 172 -14.28 3.67 -2.37
CA THR A 172 -15.47 4.49 -2.68
C THR A 172 -16.46 4.56 -1.52
N GLU A 173 -16.11 4.05 -0.34
CA GLU A 173 -16.99 4.00 0.82
C GLU A 173 -16.47 4.91 1.94
N ALA A 174 -17.30 5.84 2.43
CA ALA A 174 -16.94 6.76 3.51
C ALA A 174 -16.47 6.03 4.79
N SER A 175 -17.02 4.83 5.05
CA SER A 175 -16.63 3.99 6.18
C SER A 175 -15.15 3.58 6.17
N SER A 176 -14.54 3.44 4.98
CA SER A 176 -13.11 3.13 4.86
C SER A 176 -12.24 4.28 5.33
N TYR A 177 -12.62 5.52 5.02
CA TYR A 177 -11.91 6.72 5.47
C TYR A 177 -12.06 6.96 6.97
N GLN A 178 -13.25 6.68 7.52
CA GLN A 178 -13.46 6.71 8.98
C GLN A 178 -12.55 5.69 9.69
N LYS A 179 -12.49 4.46 9.17
CA LYS A 179 -11.60 3.42 9.70
C LYS A 179 -10.12 3.80 9.62
N ILE A 180 -9.70 4.45 8.53
CA ILE A 180 -8.34 4.96 8.38
C ILE A 180 -8.06 6.06 9.42
N ALA A 181 -8.97 7.01 9.59
CA ALA A 181 -8.85 8.09 10.58
C ALA A 181 -8.70 7.54 12.01
N ASP A 182 -9.52 6.53 12.36
CA ASP A 182 -9.46 5.84 13.66
C ASP A 182 -8.13 5.12 13.86
N ALA A 183 -7.66 4.36 12.84
CA ALA A 183 -6.38 3.65 12.89
C ALA A 183 -5.20 4.61 13.08
N LEU A 184 -5.27 5.80 12.47
CA LEU A 184 -4.28 6.87 12.58
C LEU A 184 -4.46 7.73 13.85
N SER A 185 -5.49 7.47 14.66
CA SER A 185 -5.85 8.29 15.82
C SER A 185 -5.93 9.79 15.49
N THR A 186 -6.41 10.13 14.30
CA THR A 186 -6.45 11.50 13.78
C THR A 186 -7.88 11.83 13.36
N ALA A 187 -8.42 12.97 13.81
CA ALA A 187 -9.77 13.37 13.44
C ALA A 187 -9.89 13.56 11.91
N PRO A 188 -10.98 13.12 11.25
CA PRO A 188 -11.11 13.22 9.80
C PRO A 188 -10.82 14.62 9.25
N LYS A 189 -11.32 15.67 9.91
CA LYS A 189 -11.09 17.08 9.53
C LYS A 189 -9.62 17.53 9.52
N ASP A 190 -8.75 16.80 10.23
CA ASP A 190 -7.31 17.07 10.30
C ASP A 190 -6.53 16.27 9.22
N ILE A 191 -7.23 15.52 8.35
CA ILE A 191 -6.68 14.71 7.27
C ILE A 191 -7.01 15.36 5.92
N LEU A 192 -6.00 15.48 5.06
CA LEU A 192 -6.16 15.86 3.66
C LEU A 192 -5.98 14.62 2.77
N PHE A 193 -7.02 14.19 2.07
CA PHE A 193 -6.96 13.12 1.08
C PHE A 193 -6.76 13.64 -0.34
N LEU A 194 -5.86 13.00 -1.09
CA LEU A 194 -5.51 13.34 -2.47
C LEU A 194 -5.70 12.11 -3.36
N SER A 195 -6.56 12.20 -4.38
CA SER A 195 -6.77 11.16 -5.39
C SER A 195 -7.17 11.77 -6.73
N ASP A 196 -6.96 11.07 -7.84
CA ASP A 196 -7.53 11.44 -9.14
C ASP A 196 -9.00 11.04 -9.28
N ASN A 197 -9.45 10.06 -8.50
CA ASN A 197 -10.78 9.48 -8.61
C ASN A 197 -11.81 10.28 -7.81
N VAL A 198 -12.69 10.98 -8.52
CA VAL A 198 -13.76 11.81 -7.91
C VAL A 198 -14.68 11.04 -6.96
N LYS A 199 -14.87 9.72 -7.16
CA LYS A 199 -15.70 8.90 -6.25
C LYS A 199 -15.02 8.68 -4.92
N GLU A 200 -13.70 8.53 -4.93
CA GLU A 200 -12.88 8.38 -3.72
C GLU A 200 -12.79 9.71 -2.96
N VAL A 201 -12.60 10.82 -3.69
CA VAL A 201 -12.62 12.17 -3.13
C VAL A 201 -13.96 12.46 -2.45
N ARG A 202 -15.09 12.10 -3.08
CA ARG A 202 -16.43 12.24 -2.48
C ARG A 202 -16.57 11.41 -1.20
N ALA A 203 -16.15 10.13 -1.23
CA ALA A 203 -16.23 9.26 -0.06
C ALA A 203 -15.39 9.78 1.12
N ALA A 204 -14.21 10.36 0.86
CA ALA A 204 -13.39 11.00 1.87
C ALA A 204 -14.04 12.27 2.45
N ASP A 205 -14.65 13.10 1.60
CA ASP A 205 -15.39 14.29 2.01
C ASP A 205 -16.62 13.93 2.88
N GLU A 206 -17.38 12.91 2.48
CA GLU A 206 -18.50 12.36 3.26
C GLU A 206 -18.06 11.79 4.63
N ALA A 207 -16.82 11.31 4.73
CA ALA A 207 -16.20 10.90 5.98
C ALA A 207 -15.72 12.07 6.86
N GLY A 208 -15.81 13.31 6.37
CA GLY A 208 -15.41 14.53 7.07
C GLY A 208 -13.94 14.90 6.89
N MET A 209 -13.24 14.33 5.91
CA MET A 209 -11.88 14.74 5.54
C MET A 209 -11.88 15.97 4.63
N SER A 210 -10.78 16.72 4.62
CA SER A 210 -10.51 17.58 3.47
C SER A 210 -10.09 16.70 2.29
N ALA A 211 -10.64 16.92 1.09
CA ALA A 211 -10.29 16.10 -0.07
C ALA A 211 -10.05 16.95 -1.33
N LEU A 212 -9.11 16.54 -2.18
CA LEU A 212 -8.80 17.19 -3.45
C LEU A 212 -8.70 16.18 -4.59
N VAL A 213 -9.17 16.60 -5.75
CA VAL A 213 -8.90 15.90 -7.01
C VAL A 213 -7.53 16.32 -7.53
N VAL A 214 -6.67 15.34 -7.82
CA VAL A 214 -5.37 15.53 -8.45
C VAL A 214 -5.47 15.14 -9.93
N ASP A 215 -5.45 16.13 -10.81
CA ASP A 215 -5.53 15.93 -12.25
C ASP A 215 -4.13 15.83 -12.86
N ARG A 216 -3.78 14.64 -13.36
CA ARG A 216 -2.47 14.34 -13.95
C ARG A 216 -2.60 13.98 -15.43
N PRO A 217 -1.52 14.20 -16.23
CA PRO A 217 -1.49 13.73 -17.60
C PRO A 217 -1.78 12.22 -17.69
N GLY A 218 -2.76 11.85 -18.51
CA GLY A 218 -3.19 10.46 -18.71
C GLY A 218 -4.40 10.03 -17.88
N ASN A 219 -4.84 10.85 -16.92
CA ASN A 219 -6.08 10.58 -16.17
C ASN A 219 -7.31 10.73 -17.07
N ALA A 220 -8.42 10.11 -16.64
CA ALA A 220 -9.71 10.31 -17.31
C ALA A 220 -10.12 11.79 -17.24
N PRO A 221 -10.63 12.39 -18.32
CA PRO A 221 -11.05 13.79 -18.31
C PRO A 221 -12.12 14.05 -17.26
N LEU A 222 -11.94 15.10 -16.47
CA LEU A 222 -12.97 15.58 -15.54
C LEU A 222 -14.11 16.24 -16.32
N THR A 223 -15.34 15.77 -16.10
CA THR A 223 -16.54 16.44 -16.61
C THR A 223 -16.69 17.83 -16.00
N ASP A 224 -17.32 18.77 -16.70
CA ASP A 224 -17.58 20.14 -16.19
C ASP A 224 -18.21 20.13 -14.79
N ALA A 225 -19.20 19.27 -14.55
CA ALA A 225 -19.85 19.10 -13.24
C ALA A 225 -18.87 18.74 -12.11
N ASN A 226 -17.86 17.90 -12.39
CA ASN A 226 -16.85 17.51 -11.41
C ASN A 226 -15.83 18.64 -11.17
N GLN A 227 -15.54 19.44 -12.20
CA GLN A 227 -14.64 20.59 -12.07
C GLN A 227 -15.29 21.71 -11.24
N ASP A 228 -16.61 21.86 -11.34
CA ASP A 228 -17.39 22.80 -10.54
C ASP A 228 -17.58 22.33 -9.09
N GLU A 229 -17.74 21.01 -8.88
CA GLU A 229 -17.97 20.41 -7.56
C GLU A 229 -16.69 20.32 -6.73
N PHE A 230 -15.58 19.89 -7.32
CA PHE A 230 -14.36 19.57 -6.58
C PHE A 230 -13.26 20.61 -6.76
N ASN A 231 -12.48 20.79 -5.71
CA ASN A 231 -11.22 21.50 -5.83
C ASN A 231 -10.19 20.62 -6.57
N VAL A 232 -9.77 21.08 -7.74
CA VAL A 232 -8.78 20.39 -8.58
C VAL A 232 -7.39 21.05 -8.46
N VAL A 233 -6.35 20.23 -8.42
CA VAL A 233 -4.94 20.64 -8.58
C VAL A 233 -4.23 19.74 -9.58
N THR A 234 -3.27 20.29 -10.31
CA THR A 234 -2.48 19.53 -11.31
C THR A 234 -1.07 19.17 -10.84
N SER A 235 -0.71 19.61 -9.63
CA SER A 235 0.58 19.35 -8.99
C SER A 235 0.43 19.47 -7.48
N LEU A 236 1.14 18.62 -6.73
CA LEU A 236 1.21 18.69 -5.28
C LEU A 236 1.90 19.99 -4.81
N ALA A 237 2.77 20.58 -5.62
CA ALA A 237 3.37 21.89 -5.35
C ALA A 237 2.34 23.04 -5.29
N HIS A 238 1.13 22.83 -5.81
CA HIS A 238 0.03 23.78 -5.68
C HIS A 238 -0.72 23.68 -4.34
N ILE A 239 -0.34 22.77 -3.45
CA ILE A 239 -0.98 22.55 -2.16
C ILE A 239 -0.10 23.16 -1.07
N LYS A 240 -0.63 24.16 -0.37
CA LYS A 240 0.02 24.80 0.79
C LYS A 240 -0.71 24.41 2.07
N ILE A 241 -0.02 23.75 2.97
CA ILE A 241 -0.56 23.40 4.29
C ILE A 241 0.15 24.29 5.30
N LYS A 242 -0.60 25.20 5.94
CA LYS A 242 -0.07 25.98 7.06
C LYS A 242 -0.21 25.13 8.33
N ALA A 243 0.90 24.90 9.01
CA ALA A 243 0.86 24.36 10.36
C ALA A 243 -0.08 25.23 11.22
N GLY A 244 -0.96 24.59 11.99
CA GLY A 244 -1.74 25.30 12.99
C GLY A 244 -0.79 25.96 13.99
N GLU A 245 -1.09 27.19 14.43
CA GLU A 245 -0.37 27.78 15.55
C GLU A 245 -0.42 26.80 16.73
N PRO A 246 0.71 26.57 17.44
CA PRO A 246 0.67 25.79 18.66
C PRO A 246 -0.36 26.43 19.59
N VAL A 247 -1.35 25.65 20.00
CA VAL A 247 -2.37 26.09 20.97
C VAL A 247 -1.61 26.50 22.23
N ASP A 248 -1.57 27.79 22.48
CA ASP A 248 -0.79 28.42 23.55
C ASP A 248 -1.21 27.83 24.91
N GLY A 249 -0.25 27.27 25.63
CA GLY A 249 -0.53 26.48 26.82
C GLY A 249 0.67 25.77 27.44
N SER A 250 1.91 26.23 27.23
CA SER A 250 3.03 25.86 28.09
C SER A 250 4.15 26.88 27.97
N ALA A 251 4.04 27.94 28.75
CA ALA A 251 5.17 28.78 29.08
C ALA A 251 6.21 27.93 29.83
N THR A 252 7.39 27.70 29.25
CA THR A 252 8.62 27.47 30.03
C THR A 252 9.88 27.88 29.29
N ALA A 253 10.50 28.90 29.88
CA ALA A 253 11.95 29.09 30.07
C ALA A 253 12.84 29.34 28.84
N LYS A 254 13.05 30.65 28.60
CA LYS A 254 14.32 31.19 28.06
C LYS A 254 15.50 30.60 28.83
N ARG A 255 16.42 29.92 28.14
CA ARG A 255 17.76 29.64 28.65
C ARG A 255 18.75 30.51 27.88
N HIS A 256 19.31 31.48 28.58
CA HIS A 256 20.42 32.31 28.14
C HIS A 256 21.63 31.43 27.78
N THR A 257 22.15 31.61 26.57
CA THR A 257 23.51 31.19 26.21
C THR A 257 24.48 32.29 26.63
N SER A 258 25.47 31.94 27.46
CA SER A 258 26.68 32.73 27.66
C SER A 258 27.86 31.76 27.64
N THR A 259 28.74 32.01 26.69
CA THR A 259 30.05 31.42 26.45
C THR A 259 31.08 31.86 27.49
N ALA A 260 31.95 30.93 27.95
CA ALA A 260 33.42 31.08 27.87
C ALA A 260 34.19 29.98 28.66
N ASN A 261 35.12 29.34 27.95
CA ASN A 261 36.49 28.91 28.29
C ASN A 261 36.86 28.27 29.63
N GLY A 262 37.66 27.19 29.53
CA GLY A 262 38.76 26.94 30.48
C GLY A 262 39.21 25.48 30.68
N THR A 263 40.21 25.05 29.91
CA THR A 263 41.39 24.23 30.30
C THR A 263 41.25 22.83 30.94
N SER A 264 41.72 21.84 30.15
CA SER A 264 42.55 20.65 30.45
C SER A 264 43.03 20.38 31.88
N GLU A 265 42.84 19.15 32.36
CA GLU A 265 43.91 18.33 33.00
C GLU A 265 43.54 16.84 33.08
N THR A 266 44.58 16.01 33.02
CA THR A 266 44.66 14.54 32.90
C THR A 266 44.79 13.81 34.25
N SER A 267 44.19 12.61 34.39
CA SER A 267 44.77 11.37 34.98
C SER A 267 43.65 10.35 35.28
N GLU A 268 43.67 9.17 34.67
CA GLU A 268 44.16 7.86 35.17
C GLU A 268 43.05 6.94 35.71
N ILE A 269 43.13 5.69 35.25
CA ILE A 269 42.22 4.54 35.43
C ILE A 269 42.55 3.84 36.77
N PRO A 270 41.60 3.13 37.39
CA PRO A 270 41.81 1.67 37.48
C PRO A 270 40.57 0.80 37.25
N HIS A 271 40.85 -0.39 36.72
CA HIS A 271 40.01 -1.57 36.56
C HIS A 271 39.40 -2.10 37.87
N SER A 272 38.23 -2.73 37.78
CA SER A 272 37.97 -4.09 38.30
C SER A 272 36.55 -4.59 38.00
N GLU A 273 36.46 -5.78 37.40
CA GLU A 273 35.27 -6.65 37.38
C GLU A 273 35.03 -7.27 38.78
N PRO A 274 33.87 -7.90 39.01
CA PRO A 274 33.97 -9.36 39.10
C PRO A 274 32.78 -10.17 38.51
N GLU A 275 33.08 -11.45 38.35
CA GLU A 275 32.32 -12.57 37.79
C GLU A 275 31.05 -12.99 38.57
N ILE A 276 30.07 -13.45 37.78
CA ILE A 276 29.24 -14.66 37.85
C ILE A 276 29.07 -15.38 39.22
N SER A 277 27.81 -15.62 39.62
CA SER A 277 27.47 -16.91 40.25
C SER A 277 26.14 -17.48 39.75
N HIS A 278 26.19 -18.74 39.33
CA HIS A 278 25.08 -19.63 39.07
C HIS A 278 24.46 -20.09 40.41
N GLN A 279 23.13 -20.23 40.47
CA GLN A 279 22.51 -21.26 41.29
C GLN A 279 21.14 -21.69 40.73
N ASP A 280 21.09 -22.98 40.41
CA ASP A 280 19.92 -23.79 40.12
C ASP A 280 18.84 -23.69 41.19
N ARG A 281 17.56 -23.68 40.76
CA ARG A 281 16.51 -24.54 41.36
C ARG A 281 15.51 -25.00 40.31
N ASN A 282 15.46 -26.32 40.19
CA ASN A 282 14.50 -27.14 39.46
C ASN A 282 13.36 -27.56 40.42
N GLU A 283 12.17 -27.77 39.86
CA GLU A 283 10.94 -28.46 40.35
C GLU A 283 9.73 -27.62 39.89
N GLY A 284 8.76 -28.08 39.09
CA GLY A 284 8.30 -29.44 38.84
C GLY A 284 6.79 -29.46 39.12
N SER A 285 5.94 -29.45 38.08
CA SER A 285 4.58 -29.99 38.16
C SER A 285 3.98 -30.26 36.79
N LYS A 286 3.83 -31.57 36.52
CA LYS A 286 3.03 -32.19 35.47
C LYS A 286 1.55 -32.22 35.88
N LYS A 287 0.65 -32.05 34.91
CA LYS A 287 -0.67 -32.72 34.74
C LYS A 287 -1.14 -32.34 33.32
N ARG A 288 -1.11 -33.22 32.30
CA ARG A 288 -2.12 -34.24 31.88
C ARG A 288 -3.57 -33.73 32.00
N ALA A 289 -4.53 -33.98 31.12
CA ALA A 289 -4.71 -34.52 29.76
C ALA A 289 -6.26 -34.58 29.58
N ALA A 290 -6.79 -34.46 28.35
CA ALA A 290 -8.13 -34.89 27.83
C ALA A 290 -8.52 -33.90 26.72
N GLU A 291 -8.59 -34.22 25.42
CA GLU A 291 -9.33 -35.29 24.72
C GLU A 291 -10.80 -35.36 25.13
N ASP A 292 -11.68 -34.79 24.30
CA ASP A 292 -12.96 -35.40 23.95
C ASP A 292 -13.53 -34.79 22.65
N GLN A 293 -13.62 -35.63 21.61
CA GLN A 293 -14.63 -35.52 20.55
C GLN A 293 -15.85 -36.33 21.00
N PRO A 294 -17.03 -36.11 20.38
CA PRO A 294 -17.63 -37.29 19.77
C PRO A 294 -18.21 -37.10 18.37
N GLU A 295 -18.18 -38.25 17.70
CA GLU A 295 -18.82 -38.76 16.48
C GLU A 295 -20.16 -38.17 16.00
N ALA A 296 -20.20 -37.98 14.68
CA ALA A 296 -21.12 -38.55 13.67
C ALA A 296 -22.60 -38.84 14.03
N ALA A 297 -23.52 -38.38 13.16
CA ALA A 297 -24.31 -39.27 12.30
C ALA A 297 -25.29 -38.55 11.35
N SER A 298 -25.36 -39.11 10.14
CA SER A 298 -26.55 -39.39 9.32
C SER A 298 -26.74 -38.63 8.01
N GLU A 299 -26.68 -39.45 6.96
CA GLU A 299 -27.09 -39.27 5.58
C GLU A 299 -28.58 -38.89 5.44
N LYS A 300 -28.90 -38.17 4.37
CA LYS A 300 -30.00 -38.53 3.44
C LYS A 300 -30.06 -37.55 2.26
N GLY A 301 -30.23 -38.10 1.05
CA GLY A 301 -31.21 -37.54 0.12
C GLY A 301 -30.70 -36.94 -1.19
N THR A 302 -30.49 -37.83 -2.15
CA THR A 302 -30.52 -37.65 -3.60
C THR A 302 -31.62 -36.69 -4.10
N LYS A 303 -31.31 -35.79 -5.05
CA LYS A 303 -32.04 -35.69 -6.33
C LYS A 303 -31.37 -34.76 -7.34
N ALA A 304 -30.99 -35.36 -8.46
CA ALA A 304 -30.75 -34.71 -9.73
C ALA A 304 -32.04 -34.09 -10.30
N ALA A 305 -31.92 -32.91 -10.90
CA ALA A 305 -32.88 -32.39 -11.87
C ALA A 305 -32.11 -31.94 -13.11
N LYS A 306 -32.17 -32.80 -14.12
CA LYS A 306 -31.79 -32.57 -15.50
C LYS A 306 -32.94 -31.77 -16.14
N ILE A 307 -32.66 -30.64 -16.76
CA ILE A 307 -33.55 -30.03 -17.76
C ILE A 307 -32.69 -29.74 -18.98
N GLU A 308 -32.90 -30.56 -20.01
CA GLU A 308 -32.46 -30.37 -21.39
C GLU A 308 -33.51 -29.54 -22.15
N GLY A 309 -33.06 -28.84 -23.20
CA GLY A 309 -33.86 -28.15 -24.22
C GLY A 309 -33.87 -26.64 -23.99
N GLU A 310 -33.40 -25.79 -24.91
CA GLU A 310 -33.81 -25.77 -26.32
C GLU A 310 -32.74 -25.10 -27.19
N VAL A 311 -32.48 -25.74 -28.33
CA VAL A 311 -31.67 -25.25 -29.45
C VAL A 311 -32.56 -24.32 -30.28
N VAL A 312 -32.06 -23.13 -30.63
CA VAL A 312 -32.57 -22.39 -31.79
C VAL A 312 -31.38 -21.97 -32.65
N ASP A 313 -31.23 -22.71 -33.74
CA ASP A 313 -30.53 -22.32 -34.96
C ASP A 313 -31.43 -21.35 -35.77
N THR A 314 -30.88 -20.21 -36.17
CA THR A 314 -31.18 -19.44 -37.40
C THR A 314 -29.95 -18.58 -37.67
N VAL A 315 -29.00 -18.98 -38.52
CA VAL A 315 -28.96 -18.83 -39.99
C VAL A 315 -29.06 -17.37 -40.47
N SER A 316 -27.91 -16.88 -40.95
CA SER A 316 -27.65 -15.96 -42.08
C SER A 316 -28.30 -14.58 -42.14
N GLU A 317 -27.49 -13.53 -42.33
CA GLU A 317 -27.37 -12.83 -43.63
C GLU A 317 -26.22 -11.79 -43.61
N GLU A 318 -25.43 -11.85 -44.69
CA GLU A 318 -24.52 -10.88 -45.34
C GLU A 318 -23.44 -10.10 -44.56
#